data_AF-A0A916VTH6-F1
#
_entry.id   AF-A0A916VTH6-F1
#
_cell.length_a   1.000
_cell.length_b   1.000
_cell.length_c   1.000
_cell.angle_alpha   90.00
_cell.angle_beta   90.00
_cell.angle_gamma   90.00
#
_symmetry.space_group_name_H-M   'P 1'
#
loop_
_entity.id
_entity.type
_entity.pdbx_description
1 polymer ?
#
loop_
_entity_poly.entity_id
_entity_poly.type
_entity_poly.pdbx_seq_one_letter_code
_entity_poly.pdbx_strand_id
1 'polypeptide(L)' 'MPIIYQFDGRIIKMFYNDHAPLHFHAIYGEYELVVGILPITIIVGKAPNRVRSIILE' A
#
# COMPACT_ATOMS: atom_id res chain seq x y z
N MET A 1 7.90 -10.88 1.22
CA MET A 1 7.60 -9.49 0.83
C MET A 1 8.93 -8.77 0.68
N PRO A 2 9.55 -8.77 -0.50
CA PRO A 2 10.59 -7.79 -0.78
C PRO A 2 10.01 -6.38 -0.63
N ILE A 3 10.84 -5.47 -0.12
CA ILE A 3 10.56 -4.03 -0.20
C ILE A 3 10.91 -3.62 -1.63
N ILE A 4 9.94 -3.07 -2.36
CA ILE A 4 10.16 -2.61 -3.73
C ILE A 4 10.60 -1.14 -3.72
N TYR A 5 10.10 -0.37 -2.75
CA TYR A 5 10.37 1.05 -2.68
C TYR A 5 10.31 1.57 -1.24
N GLN A 6 11.21 2.49 -0.90
CA GLN A 6 11.27 3.14 0.41
C GLN A 6 11.64 4.61 0.25
N PHE A 7 10.88 5.50 0.89
CA PHE A 7 11.10 6.94 0.88
C PHE A 7 10.47 7.60 2.11
N ASP A 8 11.17 8.53 2.76
CA ASP A 8 10.68 9.31 3.93
C ASP A 8 9.96 8.50 5.03
N GLY A 9 10.43 7.28 5.33
CA GLY A 9 9.80 6.40 6.33
C GLY A 9 8.55 5.66 5.85
N ARG A 10 8.23 5.75 4.56
CA ARG A 10 7.18 4.98 3.88
C ARG A 10 7.79 3.76 3.23
N ILE A 11 7.09 2.64 3.29
CA ILE A 11 7.57 1.38 2.73
C ILE A 11 6.48 0.80 1.83
N ILE A 12 6.84 0.51 0.58
CA ILE A 12 5.99 -0.24 -0.35
C ILE A 12 6.57 -1.64 -0.49
N LYS A 13 5.72 -2.64 -0.23
CA LYS A 13 6.05 -4.06 -0.34
C LYS A 13 5.06 -4.74 -1.28
N MET A 14 5.54 -5.74 -1.99
CA MET A 14 4.69 -6.60 -2.82
C MET A 14 5.22 -8.03 -2.73
N PHE A 15 4.34 -9.03 -2.62
CA PHE A 15 4.73 -10.41 -2.89
C PHE A 15 4.52 -10.71 -4.38
N TYR A 16 5.49 -11.40 -4.98
CA TYR A 16 5.32 -11.98 -6.32
C TYR A 16 4.25 -13.09 -6.35
N ASN A 17 3.99 -13.74 -5.20
CA ASN A 17 3.01 -14.82 -5.04
C ASN A 17 1.71 -14.35 -4.38
N ASP A 18 1.44 -13.04 -4.36
CA ASP A 18 0.21 -12.51 -3.77
C ASP A 18 -0.98 -12.88 -4.65
N HIS A 19 -2.05 -13.30 -3.99
CA HIS A 19 -3.25 -13.82 -4.64
C HIS A 19 -4.02 -12.69 -5.32
N ALA A 20 -4.88 -13.03 -6.28
CA ALA A 20 -5.77 -12.06 -6.90
C ALA A 20 -6.66 -11.38 -5.84
N PRO A 21 -6.95 -10.07 -5.95
CA PRO A 21 -6.51 -9.15 -7.02
C PRO A 21 -5.08 -8.64 -6.84
N LEU A 22 -4.45 -8.18 -7.94
CA LEU A 22 -3.12 -7.57 -7.91
C LEU A 22 -3.10 -6.35 -6.96
N HIS A 23 -2.26 -6.41 -5.94
CA HIS A 23 -2.17 -5.38 -4.91
C HIS A 23 -0.74 -5.18 -4.40
N PHE A 24 -0.52 -4.08 -3.69
CA PHE A 24 0.68 -3.82 -2.91
C PHE A 24 0.32 -3.37 -1.49
N HIS A 25 1.26 -3.54 -0.57
CA HIS A 25 1.14 -3.06 0.80
C HIS A 25 1.86 -1.73 0.94
N ALA A 26 1.13 -0.70 1.35
CA ALA A 26 1.65 0.63 1.66
C ALA A 26 1.68 0.82 3.18
N ILE A 27 2.87 1.07 3.72
CA ILE A 27 3.08 1.34 5.14
C ILE A 27 3.47 2.80 5.32
N TYR A 28 2.72 3.53 6.14
CA TYR A 28 2.99 4.92 6.52
C TYR A 28 2.86 5.06 8.05
N GLY A 29 3.98 5.21 8.76
CA GLY A 29 3.97 5.25 10.22
C GLY A 29 3.36 3.97 10.80
N GLU A 30 2.28 4.10 11.57
CA GLU A 30 1.52 2.98 12.15
C GLU A 30 0.43 2.41 11.23
N TYR A 31 0.19 3.02 10.07
CA TYR A 31 -0.86 2.61 9.13
C TYR A 31 -0.33 1.64 8.09
N GLU A 32 -1.06 0.56 7.87
CA GLU A 32 -0.86 -0.37 6.77
C GLU A 32 -2.14 -0.41 5.92
N LEU A 33 -1.96 -0.18 4.61
CA LEU A 33 -3.03 -0.26 3.61
C LEU A 33 -2.67 -1.29 2.55
N VAL A 34 -3.67 -2.08 2.13
CA VAL A 34 -3.60 -2.92 0.95
C VAL A 34 -4.25 -2.18 -0.20
N VAL A 35 -3.48 -1.89 -1.25
CA VAL A 35 -3.90 -1.07 -2.38
C VAL A 35 -3.92 -1.92 -3.63
N GLY A 36 -5.09 -2.03 -4.27
CA GLY A 36 -5.23 -2.65 -5.58
C GLY A 36 -4.53 -1.82 -6.65
N ILE A 37 -4.05 -2.47 -7.71
CA ILE A 37 -3.39 -1.78 -8.82
C ILE A 37 -4.37 -1.52 -9.97
N LEU A 38 -5.36 -2.40 -10.17
CA LEU A 38 -6.33 -2.34 -11.26
C LEU A 38 -7.74 -2.69 -10.74
N PRO A 39 -8.52 -1.71 -10.23
CA PRO A 39 -8.23 -0.28 -10.14
C PRO A 39 -7.32 0.10 -8.94
N ILE A 40 -6.74 1.30 -8.99
CA ILE A 40 -6.06 1.91 -7.84
C ILE A 40 -7.10 2.25 -6.77
N THR A 41 -7.19 1.41 -5.74
CA THR A 41 -8.14 1.58 -4.64
C THR A 41 -7.65 0.91 -3.37
N ILE A 42 -8.07 1.40 -2.21
CA ILE A 42 -7.79 0.75 -0.93
C ILE A 42 -8.75 -0.44 -0.78
N ILE A 43 -8.18 -1.64 -0.69
CA ILE A 43 -8.92 -2.90 -0.50
C ILE A 43 -9.05 -3.20 1.00
N VAL A 44 -7.96 -3.02 1.76
CA VAL A 44 -7.91 -3.30 3.20
C VAL A 44 -7.15 -2.19 3.93
N GLY A 45 -7.52 -1.96 5.19
CA GLY A 45 -6.84 -1.03 6.09
C GLY A 45 -7.63 0.25 6.30
N LYS A 46 -7.26 0.98 7.36
CA LYS A 46 -7.83 2.29 7.71
C LYS A 46 -6.70 3.24 8.04
N ALA A 47 -6.82 4.46 7.55
CA ALA A 47 -5.92 5.55 7.87
C ALA A 47 -6.67 6.89 7.75
N PRO A 48 -6.18 7.96 8.39
CA PRO A 48 -6.69 9.31 8.18
C PRO A 48 -6.69 9.68 6.68
N ASN A 49 -7.62 10.53 6.26
CA ASN A 49 -7.76 10.93 4.85
C ASN A 49 -6.46 11.48 4.24
N ARG A 50 -5.65 12.20 5.04
CA ARG A 50 -4.33 12.68 4.61
C ARG A 50 -3.39 11.55 4.20
N VAL A 51 -3.32 10.47 4.98
CA VAL A 51 -2.46 9.31 4.69
C VAL A 51 -2.98 8.58 3.45
N ARG A 52 -4.30 8.42 3.33
CA ARG A 52 -4.93 7.81 2.14
C ARG A 52 -4.61 8.61 0.87
N SER A 53 -4.64 9.94 0.94
CA SER A 53 -4.25 10.81 -0.18
C SER A 53 -2.81 10.57 -0.59
N ILE A 54 -1.86 10.60 0.35
CA ILE A 54 -0.42 10.40 0.06
C ILE A 54 -0.13 9.04 -0.58
N ILE A 55 -0.90 8.01 -0.25
CA ILE A 55 -0.69 6.66 -0.78
C ILE A 55 -1.33 6.48 -2.18
N LEU A 56 -2.39 7.25 -2.49
CA LEU A 56 -3.15 7.11 -3.74
C LEU A 56 -2.79 8.15 -4.81
N GLU A 57 -2.08 9.22 -4.44
CA GLU A 57 -1.56 10.27 -5.32
C GLU A 57 -0.19 9.88 -5.88
#